data_AF-A0A4Y2BVN6-F1
#
_entry.id   AF-A0A4Y2BVN6-F1
#
_cell.length_a   1.000
_cell.length_b   1.000
_cell.length_c   1.000
_cell.angle_alpha   90.00
_cell.angle_beta   90.00
_cell.angle_gamma   90.00
#
_symmetry.space_group_name_H-M   'P 1'
#
loop_
_entity.id
_entity.type
_entity.pdbx_description
1 polymer ?
#
loop_
_entity_poly.entity_id
_entity_poly.type
_entity_poly.pdbx_seq_one_letter_code
_entity_poly.pdbx_strand_id
1 'polypeptide(L)'
;MEDLRNKGFGILFCWVPSHTGIKGNELADSAAKSALVPLNSAVPLSDVTCFIRKHINKMWQQLWDLQEQNKLHSLKPFLGRWPGVPVRRKDVILTRLRIGHTRFTHKHLLFAETAPIYALHAKHLIQFFIF
;
A
#
# COMPACT_ATOMS: atom_id res chain seq x y z
N MET A 1 -1.60 -2.67 -35.73
CA MET A 1 -1.06 -3.96 -35.23
C MET A 1 -1.48 -5.11 -36.13
N GLU A 2 -2.73 -5.12 -36.61
CA GLU A 2 -3.21 -6.06 -37.66
C GLU A 2 -2.36 -6.02 -38.93
N ASP A 3 -1.94 -4.84 -39.40
CA ASP A 3 -1.07 -4.71 -40.59
C ASP A 3 0.26 -5.50 -40.53
N LEU A 4 0.86 -5.65 -39.34
CA LEU A 4 2.13 -6.38 -39.19
C LEU A 4 1.88 -7.89 -39.10
N ARG A 5 0.78 -8.29 -38.46
CA ARG A 5 0.35 -9.69 -38.42
C ARG A 5 -0.10 -10.18 -39.80
N ASN A 6 -0.81 -9.33 -40.55
CA ASN A 6 -1.26 -9.61 -41.92
C ASN A 6 -0.09 -9.72 -42.91
N LYS A 7 1.08 -9.15 -42.57
CA LYS A 7 2.34 -9.30 -43.31
C LYS A 7 3.17 -10.52 -42.88
N GLY A 8 2.63 -11.37 -41.98
CA GLY A 8 3.28 -12.61 -41.55
C GLY A 8 4.32 -12.47 -40.42
N PHE A 9 4.42 -11.30 -39.77
CA PHE A 9 5.38 -11.11 -38.67
C PHE A 9 4.83 -11.65 -37.34
N GLY A 10 5.68 -12.42 -36.64
CA GLY A 10 5.44 -12.80 -35.25
C GLY A 10 5.72 -11.64 -34.29
N ILE A 11 4.76 -11.29 -33.44
CA ILE A 11 4.89 -10.21 -32.46
C ILE A 11 5.05 -10.81 -31.07
N LEU A 12 6.15 -10.48 -30.39
CA LEU A 12 6.42 -10.85 -29.00
C LEU A 12 6.38 -9.61 -28.10
N PHE A 13 5.70 -9.73 -26.97
CA PHE A 13 5.72 -8.72 -25.92
C PHE A 13 6.65 -9.17 -24.80
N CYS A 14 7.58 -8.29 -24.42
CA CYS A 14 8.43 -8.48 -23.27
C CYS A 14 8.29 -7.28 -22.34
N TRP A 15 8.28 -7.55 -21.04
CA TRP A 15 8.33 -6.51 -20.03
C TRP A 15 9.79 -6.22 -19.67
N VAL A 16 10.12 -4.94 -19.54
CA VAL A 16 11.46 -4.48 -19.19
C VAL A 16 11.36 -3.57 -17.97
N PRO A 17 12.21 -3.76 -16.94
CA PRO A 17 12.26 -2.88 -15.79
C PRO A 17 12.76 -1.47 -16.19
N SER A 18 12.05 -0.45 -15.70
CA SER A 18 12.41 0.95 -15.93
C SER A 18 13.77 1.29 -15.27
N HIS A 19 14.50 2.24 -15.88
CA HIS A 19 15.76 2.79 -15.37
C HIS A 19 16.89 1.77 -15.17
N THR A 20 16.99 0.77 -16.05
CA THR A 20 18.01 -0.29 -15.98
C THR A 20 19.19 -0.11 -16.94
N GLY A 21 19.36 1.05 -17.58
CA GLY A 21 20.47 1.28 -18.51
C GLY A 21 20.24 0.77 -19.93
N ILE A 22 19.05 0.22 -20.23
CA ILE A 22 18.74 -0.33 -21.56
C ILE A 22 18.48 0.83 -22.52
N LYS A 23 19.48 1.11 -23.37
CA LYS A 23 19.48 2.24 -24.31
C LYS A 23 18.18 2.42 -25.09
N GLY A 24 17.59 1.33 -25.61
CA GLY A 24 16.33 1.41 -26.35
C GLY A 24 15.13 1.85 -25.49
N ASN A 25 15.04 1.34 -24.25
CA ASN A 25 14.01 1.74 -23.30
C ASN A 25 14.21 3.20 -22.85
N GLU A 26 15.45 3.60 -22.60
CA GLU A 26 15.77 4.98 -22.20
C GLU A 26 15.48 6.00 -23.31
N LEU A 27 15.77 5.65 -24.57
CA LEU A 27 15.41 6.49 -25.72
C LEU A 27 13.89 6.61 -25.87
N ALA A 28 13.14 5.50 -25.70
CA ALA A 28 11.68 5.53 -25.71
C ALA A 28 11.12 6.41 -24.57
N ASP A 29 11.63 6.25 -23.35
CA ASP A 29 11.25 7.06 -22.19
C ASP A 29 11.58 8.54 -22.41
N SER A 30 12.75 8.86 -22.99
CA SER A 30 13.16 10.23 -23.32
C SER A 30 12.25 10.83 -24.39
N ALA A 31 11.91 10.08 -25.44
CA ALA A 31 11.00 10.52 -26.48
C ALA A 31 9.62 10.82 -25.91
N ALA A 32 9.08 9.94 -25.07
CA ALA A 32 7.81 10.14 -24.40
C ALA A 32 7.82 11.39 -23.49
N LYS A 33 8.91 11.62 -22.74
CA LYS A 33 9.09 12.83 -21.92
C LYS A 33 9.20 14.09 -22.77
N SER A 34 9.88 14.02 -23.91
CA SER A 34 10.06 15.17 -24.81
C SER A 34 8.79 15.58 -25.54
N ALA A 35 7.87 14.63 -25.75
CA ALA A 35 6.55 14.87 -26.31
C ALA A 35 5.58 15.53 -25.30
N LEU A 36 5.99 15.68 -24.04
CA LEU A 36 5.17 16.32 -23.02
C LEU A 36 5.11 17.83 -23.30
N VAL A 37 3.95 18.30 -23.75
CA VAL A 37 3.69 19.74 -23.91
C VAL A 37 3.57 20.37 -22.52
N PRO A 38 4.24 21.51 -22.26
CA PRO A 38 4.06 22.24 -21.01
C PRO A 38 2.58 22.59 -20.82
N LEU A 39 1.99 22.08 -19.75
CA LEU A 39 0.62 22.42 -19.41
C LEU A 39 0.60 23.84 -18.84
N ASN A 40 0.21 24.81 -19.67
CA ASN A 40 -0.07 26.18 -19.24
C ASN A 40 -1.39 26.20 -18.45
N SER A 41 -1.31 25.74 -17.19
CA SER A 41 -2.42 25.80 -16.26
C SER A 41 -2.38 27.11 -15.49
N ALA A 42 -3.53 27.76 -15.32
CA ALA A 42 -3.68 28.94 -14.46
C ALA A 42 -3.37 28.64 -12.98
N VAL A 43 -3.40 27.36 -12.59
CA VAL A 43 -3.09 26.88 -11.23
C VAL A 43 -1.89 25.94 -11.29
N PRO A 44 -0.93 26.04 -10.35
CA PRO A 44 0.18 25.11 -10.27
C PRO A 44 -0.30 23.65 -10.22
N LEU A 45 0.32 22.79 -11.03
CA LEU A 45 -0.02 21.36 -11.06
C LEU A 45 0.21 20.69 -9.70
N SER A 46 1.13 21.21 -8.89
CA SER A 46 1.33 20.80 -7.49
C SER A 46 0.06 20.92 -6.65
N ASP A 47 -0.74 21.96 -6.88
CA ASP A 47 -1.92 22.25 -6.09
C ASP A 47 -3.06 21.34 -6.50
N VAL A 48 -3.21 21.14 -7.83
CA VAL A 48 -4.16 20.18 -8.40
C VAL A 48 -3.85 18.76 -7.89
N THR A 49 -2.59 18.33 -7.95
CA THR A 49 -2.18 17.01 -7.48
C THR A 49 -2.32 16.86 -5.96
N CYS A 50 -2.05 17.91 -5.19
CA CYS A 50 -2.31 17.94 -3.75
C CYS A 50 -3.80 17.79 -3.45
N PHE A 51 -4.67 18.52 -4.16
CA PHE A 51 -6.11 18.43 -4.02
C PHE A 51 -6.63 17.03 -4.37
N ILE A 52 -6.22 16.47 -5.51
CA ILE A 52 -6.58 15.11 -5.92
C ILE A 52 -6.16 14.10 -4.86
N ARG A 53 -4.92 14.19 -4.36
CA ARG A 53 -4.43 13.28 -3.31
C ARG A 53 -5.24 13.40 -2.02
N LYS A 54 -5.57 14.62 -1.58
CA LYS A 54 -6.43 14.86 -0.42
C LYS A 54 -7.82 14.26 -0.64
N HIS A 55 -8.40 14.44 -1.81
CA HIS A 55 -9.71 13.90 -2.16
C HIS A 55 -9.72 12.37 -2.14
N ILE A 56 -8.74 11.73 -2.79
CA ILE A 56 -8.58 10.26 -2.77
C ILE A 56 -8.43 9.74 -1.33
N ASN A 57 -7.56 10.36 -0.52
CA ASN A 57 -7.38 9.95 0.86
C ASN A 57 -8.65 10.12 1.70
N LYS A 58 -9.43 11.19 1.46
CA LYS A 58 -10.72 11.41 2.11
C LYS A 58 -11.72 10.30 1.74
N MET A 59 -11.85 9.99 0.45
CA MET A 59 -12.72 8.91 -0.02
C MET A 59 -12.29 7.56 0.57
N TRP A 60 -10.98 7.29 0.64
CA TRP A 60 -10.47 6.08 1.24
C TRP A 60 -10.77 6.00 2.73
N GLN A 61 -10.63 7.11 3.46
CA GLN A 61 -11.00 7.18 4.88
C GLN A 61 -12.50 6.91 5.07
N GLN A 62 -13.37 7.48 4.24
CA GLN A 62 -14.81 7.22 4.31
C GLN A 62 -15.15 5.74 4.08
N LEU A 63 -14.51 5.10 3.09
CA LEU A 63 -14.68 3.66 2.87
C LEU A 63 -14.15 2.81 4.03
N TRP A 64 -13.10 3.29 4.69
CA TRP A 64 -12.49 2.64 5.84
C TRP A 64 -13.37 2.76 7.09
N ASP A 65 -14.00 3.92 7.31
CA ASP A 65 -14.92 4.17 8.41
C ASP A 65 -16.16 3.25 8.36
N LEU A 66 -16.55 2.80 7.15
CA LEU A 66 -17.63 1.83 6.95
C LEU A 66 -17.25 0.39 7.36
N GLN A 67 -15.99 0.12 7.68
CA GLN A 67 -15.51 -1.23 8.04
C GLN A 67 -15.77 -1.56 9.52
N GLU A 68 -17.04 -1.66 9.91
CA GLU A 68 -17.46 -1.88 11.31
C GLU A 68 -17.03 -3.25 11.87
N GLN A 69 -16.91 -4.28 11.03
CA GLN A 69 -16.51 -5.64 11.42
C GLN A 69 -15.02 -5.93 11.16
N ASN A 70 -14.19 -4.91 11.05
CA ASN A 70 -12.77 -5.06 10.80
C ASN A 70 -11.95 -4.79 12.07
N LYS A 71 -11.28 -5.82 12.59
CA LYS A 71 -10.41 -5.70 13.78
C LYS A 71 -9.30 -4.66 13.60
N LEU A 72 -8.78 -4.50 12.38
CA LEU A 72 -7.74 -3.52 12.11
C LEU A 72 -8.31 -2.10 12.12
N HIS A 73 -9.57 -1.90 11.70
CA HIS A 73 -10.24 -0.60 11.80
C HIS A 73 -10.38 -0.17 13.25
N SER A 74 -10.78 -1.08 14.16
CA SER A 74 -10.85 -0.80 15.60
C SER A 74 -9.50 -0.35 16.20
N LEU A 75 -8.38 -0.87 15.68
CA LEU A 75 -7.03 -0.51 16.11
C LEU A 75 -6.47 0.72 15.40
N LYS A 76 -6.95 1.01 14.20
CA LYS A 76 -6.45 2.07 13.32
C LYS A 76 -7.62 2.73 12.59
N PRO A 77 -8.40 3.58 13.27
CA PRO A 77 -9.52 4.26 12.64
C PRO A 77 -9.04 5.24 11.56
N PHE A 78 -7.93 5.94 11.78
CA PHE A 78 -7.40 6.89 10.79
C PHE A 78 -6.34 6.27 9.89
N LEU A 79 -6.56 6.37 8.58
CA LEU A 79 -5.60 6.00 7.55
C LEU A 79 -4.43 6.99 7.54
N GLY A 80 -3.21 6.45 7.53
CA GLY A 80 -1.98 7.22 7.67
C GLY A 80 -0.87 6.38 8.26
N ARG A 81 0.36 6.88 8.27
CA ARG A 81 1.46 6.15 8.91
C ARG A 81 1.32 6.20 10.42
N TRP A 82 1.50 5.06 11.08
CA TRP A 82 1.77 5.07 12.51
C TRP A 82 3.13 5.73 12.76
N PRO A 83 3.33 6.35 13.94
CA PRO A 83 4.65 6.78 14.36
C PRO A 83 5.59 5.58 14.33
N GLY A 84 6.60 5.66 13.47
CA GLY A 84 7.62 4.64 13.30
C GLY A 84 8.77 4.86 14.27
N VAL A 85 9.46 3.79 14.63
CA VAL A 85 10.71 3.86 15.39
C VAL A 85 11.89 3.74 14.42
N PRO A 86 12.96 4.54 14.53
CA PRO A 86 14.09 4.51 13.59
C PRO A 86 14.85 3.18 13.57
N VAL A 87 14.56 2.27 14.50
CA VAL A 87 15.12 0.93 14.56
C VAL A 87 14.11 -0.08 14.03
N ARG A 88 14.39 -0.65 12.85
CA ARG A 88 13.53 -1.65 12.17
C ARG A 88 13.03 -2.76 13.09
N ARG A 89 13.92 -3.34 13.91
CA ARG A 89 13.56 -4.42 14.83
C ARG A 89 12.50 -3.98 15.84
N LYS A 90 12.61 -2.77 16.38
CA LYS A 90 11.63 -2.21 17.34
C LYS A 90 10.30 -1.92 16.65
N ASP A 91 10.33 -1.37 15.45
CA ASP A 91 9.13 -1.05 14.67
C ASP A 91 8.32 -2.31 14.30
N VAL A 92 9.02 -3.40 13.95
CA VAL A 92 8.40 -4.72 13.72
C VAL A 92 7.75 -5.26 15.00
N ILE A 93 8.45 -5.19 16.14
CA ILE A 93 7.89 -5.64 17.43
C ILE A 93 6.65 -4.81 17.78
N LEU A 94 6.73 -3.49 17.66
CA LEU A 94 5.61 -2.59 17.96
C LEU A 94 4.41 -2.84 17.05
N THR A 95 4.63 -3.03 15.75
CA THR A 95 3.58 -3.38 14.80
C THR A 95 2.91 -4.68 15.20
N ARG A 96 3.68 -5.75 15.48
CA ARG A 96 3.15 -7.04 15.93
C ARG A 96 2.33 -6.92 17.21
N LEU A 97 2.80 -6.12 18.18
CA LEU A 97 2.06 -5.86 19.41
C LEU A 97 0.72 -5.18 19.12
N ARG A 98 0.71 -4.11 18.30
CA ARG A 98 -0.53 -3.38 17.93
C ARG A 98 -1.59 -4.30 17.32
N ILE A 99 -1.21 -5.19 16.41
CA ILE A 99 -2.13 -6.15 15.76
C ILE A 99 -2.32 -7.44 16.57
N GLY A 100 -1.79 -7.50 17.79
CA GLY A 100 -1.90 -8.65 18.68
C GLY A 100 -1.29 -9.93 18.14
N HIS A 101 -0.21 -9.87 17.37
CA HIS A 101 0.58 -11.02 16.90
C HIS A 101 1.65 -11.40 17.92
N THR A 102 1.21 -11.96 19.04
CA THR A 102 2.07 -12.49 20.10
C THR A 102 1.99 -14.01 20.16
N ARG A 103 2.94 -14.66 20.84
CA ARG A 103 2.85 -16.10 21.10
C ARG A 103 1.55 -16.46 21.83
N PHE A 104 1.11 -15.65 22.78
CA PHE A 104 -0.12 -15.91 23.54
C PHE A 104 -1.37 -15.98 22.66
N THR A 105 -1.49 -15.05 21.69
CA THR A 105 -2.66 -14.97 20.80
C THR A 105 -2.57 -15.89 19.59
N HIS A 106 -1.36 -16.27 19.14
CA HIS A 106 -1.17 -17.03 17.88
C HIS A 106 -0.58 -18.44 18.06
N LYS A 107 -0.18 -18.87 19.27
CA LYS A 107 0.31 -20.24 19.51
C LYS A 107 -0.68 -21.28 19.01
N HIS A 108 -1.96 -21.12 19.33
CA HIS A 108 -3.00 -22.06 18.90
C HIS A 108 -3.13 -22.16 17.37
N LEU A 109 -2.96 -21.05 16.64
CA LEU A 109 -2.95 -21.05 15.18
C LEU A 109 -1.71 -21.75 14.61
N LEU A 110 -0.54 -21.57 15.22
CA LEU A 110 0.72 -22.15 14.77
C LEU A 110 0.82 -23.65 15.03
N PHE A 111 0.22 -24.13 16.13
CA PHE A 111 0.27 -25.54 16.55
C PHE A 111 -1.04 -26.29 16.31
N ALA A 112 -2.01 -25.67 15.63
CA ALA A 112 -3.37 -26.21 15.42
C ALA A 112 -4.04 -26.69 16.72
N GLU A 113 -3.73 -26.03 17.84
CA GLU A 113 -4.35 -26.30 19.14
C GLU A 113 -5.72 -25.59 19.23
N THR A 114 -6.56 -25.98 20.19
CA THR A 114 -7.81 -25.27 20.46
C THR A 114 -7.52 -23.85 20.93
N ALA A 115 -8.29 -22.88 20.41
CA ALA A 115 -8.13 -21.49 20.81
C ALA A 115 -8.40 -21.34 22.31
N PRO A 116 -7.48 -20.76 23.10
CA PRO A 116 -7.72 -20.57 24.52
C PRO A 116 -8.89 -19.60 24.71
N ILE A 117 -9.77 -19.89 25.67
CA ILE A 117 -10.99 -19.11 25.96
C ILE A 117 -10.64 -17.62 26.13
N TYR A 118 -9.48 -17.32 26.72
CA TYR A 118 -8.97 -15.97 26.92
C TYR A 118 -8.41 -15.29 25.66
N ALA A 119 -8.05 -16.00 24.57
CA ALA A 119 -7.62 -15.36 23.31
C ALA A 119 -8.78 -14.70 22.54
N LEU A 120 -10.02 -15.08 22.85
CA LEU A 120 -11.20 -14.35 22.37
C LEU A 120 -11.35 -13.00 23.10
N HIS A 121 -11.08 -12.96 24.41
CA HIS A 121 -11.14 -11.74 25.24
C HIS A 121 -9.89 -10.85 25.15
N ALA A 122 -8.69 -11.42 24.94
CA ALA A 122 -7.44 -10.68 24.87
C ALA A 122 -7.30 -9.79 23.63
N LYS A 123 -8.20 -9.92 22.64
CA LYS A 123 -8.31 -8.98 21.52
C LYS A 123 -8.66 -7.55 21.98
N HIS A 124 -9.33 -7.41 23.13
CA HIS A 124 -9.63 -6.12 23.75
C HIS A 124 -8.56 -5.64 24.76
N LEU A 125 -7.70 -6.54 25.28
CA LEU A 125 -6.77 -6.20 26.37
C LEU A 125 -5.51 -5.46 25.91
N ILE A 126 -5.15 -5.53 24.62
CA ILE A 126 -3.99 -4.78 24.08
C ILE A 126 -4.30 -3.27 24.00
N GLN A 127 -5.58 -2.90 24.08
CA GLN A 127 -6.01 -1.51 24.05
C GLN A 127 -5.63 -0.73 25.33
N PHE A 128 -5.26 -1.42 26.42
CA PHE A 128 -4.93 -0.80 27.71
C PHE A 128 -3.44 -0.55 27.97
N PHE A 129 -2.53 -0.96 27.06
CA PHE A 129 -1.08 -0.85 27.30
C PHE A 129 -0.30 -0.01 26.27
N ILE A 130 -0.98 0.80 25.47
CA ILE A 130 -0.31 1.75 24.58
C ILE A 130 -0.95 3.13 24.74
N PHE A 131 -0.83 3.69 25.94
CA PHE A 131 -0.44 5.08 26.24
C PHE A 131 0.18 5.10 27.63
#